data_AF-A0A817MI56-F1
#
_entry.id   AF-A0A817MI56-F1
#
_cell.length_a   1.000
_cell.length_b   1.000
_cell.length_c   1.000
_cell.angle_alpha   90.00
_cell.angle_beta   90.00
_cell.angle_gamma   90.00
#
_symmetry.space_group_name_H-M   'P 1'
#
loop_
_entity.id
_entity.type
_entity.pdbx_description
1 polymer ?
#
loop_
_entity_poly.entity_id
_entity_poly.type
_entity_poly.pdbx_seq_one_letter_code
_entity_poly.pdbx_strand_id
1 'polypeptide(L)'
;MNGVQRSNNYDSNRSALVAVDNNCAYLSLAREFISSLHRPSAIFDTQFDWCYCIACYKTEWDDVLQAGEAFYVIPRDWVRLGIHIDHVVEQIHGIWDSWYVTFHGTSKEAAISILKHRQFSIPGDQLLSGSFLSIHPGHIPEKR
;
A
#
# COMPACT_ATOMS: atom_id res chain seq x y z
N MET A 1 23.33 11.76 28.12
CA MET A 1 21.90 11.92 27.77
C MET A 1 21.53 10.74 26.90
N ASN A 2 20.75 9.82 27.45
CA ASN A 2 20.45 8.53 26.83
C ASN A 2 19.45 8.74 25.69
N GLY A 3 19.90 8.50 24.45
CA GLY A 3 19.03 8.52 23.28
C GLY A 3 18.08 7.33 23.33
N VAL A 4 16.79 7.60 23.51
CA VAL A 4 15.75 6.59 23.39
C VAL A 4 15.61 6.28 21.90
N GLN A 5 16.17 5.14 21.47
CA GLN A 5 15.80 4.51 20.21
C GLN A 5 14.35 4.05 20.34
N ARG A 6 13.40 4.88 19.89
CA ARG A 6 12.03 4.43 19.65
C ARG A 6 12.04 3.75 18.29
N SER A 7 12.19 2.43 18.30
CA SER A 7 11.97 1.59 17.12
C SER A 7 10.52 1.77 16.66
N ASN A 8 10.31 2.22 15.43
CA ASN A 8 9.00 2.22 14.82
C ASN A 8 8.49 0.77 14.75
N ASN A 9 7.31 0.52 15.32
CA ASN A 9 6.66 -0.80 15.34
C ASN A 9 6.25 -1.31 13.94
N TYR A 10 6.44 -0.51 12.88
CA TYR A 10 6.35 -1.01 11.51
C TYR A 10 7.42 -2.07 11.20
N ASP A 11 8.59 -1.95 11.85
CA ASP A 11 9.79 -2.72 11.57
C ASP A 11 10.21 -3.68 12.69
N SER A 12 9.52 -3.71 13.84
CA SER A 12 9.88 -4.60 14.95
C SER A 12 9.73 -6.09 14.61
N ASN A 13 8.86 -6.42 13.65
CA ASN A 13 8.75 -7.77 13.06
C ASN A 13 9.53 -7.92 11.74
N ARG A 14 10.21 -6.86 11.27
CA ARG A 14 11.06 -6.86 10.07
C ARG A 14 12.48 -7.40 10.34
N SER A 15 12.83 -7.76 11.56
CA SER A 15 14.04 -8.52 11.87
C SER A 15 13.77 -10.03 11.96
N ALA A 16 12.50 -10.45 11.94
CA ALA A 16 12.07 -11.85 11.84
C ALA A 16 11.69 -12.25 10.39
N LEU A 17 12.13 -11.46 9.40
CA LEU A 17 11.85 -11.61 7.97
C LEU A 17 12.17 -13.03 7.47
N VAL A 18 11.14 -13.87 7.45
CA VAL A 18 11.12 -14.99 6.51
C VAL A 18 11.05 -14.35 5.14
N ALA A 19 12.09 -14.59 4.33
CA ALA A 19 12.10 -14.25 2.93
C ALA A 19 10.73 -14.58 2.35
N VAL A 20 10.11 -13.62 1.66
CA VAL A 20 8.99 -13.88 0.76
C VAL A 20 9.32 -15.18 0.04
N ASP A 21 8.50 -16.22 0.23
CA ASP A 21 8.68 -17.43 -0.55
C ASP A 21 8.55 -17.00 -2.02
N ASN A 22 9.64 -17.11 -2.77
CA ASN A 22 9.68 -16.73 -4.18
C ASN A 22 8.67 -17.53 -5.02
N ASN A 23 8.03 -18.55 -4.43
CA ASN A 23 6.95 -19.33 -5.03
C ASN A 23 5.54 -18.97 -4.52
N CYS A 24 5.36 -17.85 -3.81
CA CYS A 24 4.04 -17.43 -3.34
C CYS A 24 3.12 -17.04 -4.50
N ALA A 25 2.09 -17.85 -4.78
CA ALA A 25 1.15 -17.63 -5.86
C ALA A 25 0.42 -16.26 -5.77
N TYR A 26 0.10 -15.80 -4.57
CA TYR A 26 -0.56 -14.50 -4.36
C TYR A 26 0.34 -13.35 -4.80
N LEU A 27 1.60 -13.35 -4.38
CA LEU A 27 2.54 -12.31 -4.76
C LEU A 27 2.86 -12.37 -6.26
N SER A 28 3.03 -13.57 -6.82
CA SER A 28 3.24 -13.75 -8.26
C SER A 28 2.08 -13.17 -9.07
N LEU A 29 0.83 -13.47 -8.70
CA LEU A 29 -0.37 -12.90 -9.34
C LEU A 29 -0.41 -11.37 -9.23
N ALA A 30 -0.07 -10.80 -8.07
CA ALA A 30 -0.05 -9.36 -7.90
C ALA A 30 1.02 -8.68 -8.78
N ARG A 31 2.21 -9.27 -8.88
CA ARG A 31 3.29 -8.79 -9.74
C ARG A 31 2.91 -8.88 -11.21
N GLU A 32 2.35 -10.01 -11.65
CA GLU A 32 1.83 -10.19 -13.01
C GLU A 32 0.75 -9.15 -13.34
N PHE A 33 -0.18 -8.91 -12.42
CA PHE A 33 -1.20 -7.88 -12.59
C PHE A 33 -0.57 -6.51 -12.81
N ILE A 34 0.39 -6.09 -11.98
CA ILE A 34 1.08 -4.81 -12.15
C ILE A 34 1.88 -4.74 -13.46
N SER A 35 2.59 -5.81 -13.83
CA SER A 35 3.28 -5.89 -15.11
C SER A 35 2.33 -5.70 -16.29
N SER A 36 1.10 -6.23 -16.20
CA SER A 36 0.06 -6.04 -17.23
C SER A 36 -0.40 -4.59 -17.40
N LEU A 37 -0.10 -3.70 -16.45
CA LEU A 37 -0.48 -2.27 -16.52
C LEU A 37 0.48 -1.44 -17.40
N HIS A 38 1.55 -2.05 -17.95
CA HIS A 38 2.55 -1.39 -18.80
C HIS A 38 3.12 -0.11 -18.17
N ARG A 39 3.47 -0.18 -16.87
CA ARG A 39 3.97 0.96 -16.09
C ARG A 39 5.48 0.89 -15.87
N PRO A 40 6.16 2.05 -15.67
CA PRO A 40 7.58 2.07 -15.41
C PRO A 40 7.87 1.26 -14.15
N SER A 41 8.65 0.19 -14.28
CA SER A 41 9.13 -0.60 -13.14
C SER A 41 9.82 0.25 -12.07
N ALA A 42 10.39 1.40 -12.48
CA ALA A 42 11.10 2.33 -11.63
C ALA A 42 10.28 3.00 -10.52
N ILE A 43 8.94 2.88 -10.51
CA ILE A 43 8.13 3.38 -9.38
C ILE A 43 7.98 2.34 -8.28
N PHE A 44 8.21 1.06 -8.58
CA PHE A 44 8.02 -0.03 -7.64
C PHE A 44 9.34 -0.37 -6.96
N ASP A 45 9.24 -0.62 -5.66
CA ASP A 45 10.36 -1.08 -4.84
C ASP A 45 10.03 -2.45 -4.27
N THR A 46 10.47 -3.49 -5.00
CA THR A 46 10.18 -4.89 -4.67
C THR A 46 10.76 -5.33 -3.33
N GLN A 47 11.70 -4.57 -2.74
CA GLN A 47 12.23 -4.84 -1.39
C GLN A 47 11.15 -4.67 -0.32
N PHE A 48 10.10 -3.89 -0.60
CA PHE A 48 9.00 -3.60 0.34
C PHE A 48 7.69 -4.33 -0.01
N ASP A 49 7.71 -5.20 -1.02
CA ASP A 49 6.61 -6.11 -1.33
C ASP A 49 6.32 -7.01 -0.12
N TRP A 50 5.05 -7.28 0.13
CA TRP A 50 4.61 -8.10 1.25
C TRP A 50 3.36 -8.90 0.89
N CYS A 51 3.31 -10.16 1.29
CA CYS A 51 2.13 -11.00 1.12
C CYS A 51 1.58 -11.42 2.49
N TYR A 52 0.27 -11.25 2.66
CA TYR A 52 -0.47 -11.55 3.87
C TYR A 52 -1.28 -12.85 3.78
N CYS A 53 -1.01 -13.70 2.78
CA CYS A 53 -1.61 -15.03 2.70
C CYS A 53 -1.12 -15.91 3.85
N ILE A 54 -1.86 -16.98 4.17
CA ILE A 54 -1.53 -17.89 5.28
C ILE A 54 -0.13 -18.52 5.19
N ALA A 55 0.43 -18.67 3.98
CA ALA A 55 1.76 -19.20 3.78
C ALA A 55 2.86 -18.18 4.14
N CYS A 56 2.66 -16.90 3.80
CA CYS A 56 3.65 -15.83 3.97
C CYS A 56 3.52 -15.07 5.29
N TYR A 57 2.30 -14.90 5.80
CA TYR A 57 2.02 -14.21 7.06
C TYR A 57 1.32 -15.16 8.02
N LYS A 58 2.09 -15.67 8.98
CA LYS A 58 1.69 -16.80 9.81
C LYS A 58 0.54 -16.44 10.76
N THR A 59 -0.32 -17.40 11.08
CA THR A 59 -1.49 -17.20 11.94
C THR A 59 -1.13 -16.82 13.38
N GLU A 60 0.05 -17.21 13.82
CA GLU A 60 0.60 -16.86 15.14
C GLU A 60 1.17 -15.43 15.20
N TRP A 61 1.31 -14.75 14.07
CA TRP A 61 1.73 -13.35 14.03
C TRP A 61 0.55 -12.43 14.30
N ASP A 62 0.84 -11.24 14.81
CA ASP A 62 -0.15 -10.25 15.22
C ASP A 62 -1.18 -9.96 14.12
N ASP A 63 -2.45 -9.83 14.50
CA ASP A 63 -3.53 -9.42 13.59
C ASP A 63 -3.80 -7.91 13.62
N VAL A 64 -3.06 -7.17 14.44
CA VAL A 64 -3.21 -5.73 14.60
C VAL A 64 -1.84 -5.06 14.59
N LEU A 65 -1.71 -3.99 13.81
CA LEU A 65 -0.55 -3.11 13.77
C LEU A 65 -0.91 -1.74 14.34
N GLN A 66 -0.04 -1.18 15.17
CA GLN A 66 -0.14 0.23 15.57
C GLN A 66 0.73 1.10 14.64
N ALA A 67 0.13 2.10 14.00
CA ALA A 67 0.84 3.11 13.22
C ALA A 67 0.35 4.52 13.63
N GLY A 68 1.29 5.37 14.06
CA GLY A 68 0.96 6.62 14.75
C GLY A 68 0.08 6.36 15.98
N GLU A 69 -1.04 7.06 16.06
CA GLU A 69 -2.02 6.94 17.16
C GLU A 69 -3.16 5.95 16.86
N ALA A 70 -3.11 5.23 15.73
CA ALA A 70 -4.18 4.34 15.29
C ALA A 70 -3.76 2.86 15.31
N PHE A 71 -4.76 2.00 15.50
CA PHE A 71 -4.64 0.55 15.37
C PHE A 71 -5.31 0.09 14.07
N TYR A 72 -4.60 -0.74 13.32
CA TYR A 72 -4.98 -1.25 12.01
C TYR A 72 -5.05 -2.76 12.04
N VAL A 73 -6.11 -3.33 11.45
CA VAL A 73 -6.19 -4.78 11.25
C VAL A 73 -5.24 -5.16 10.11
N ILE A 74 -4.49 -6.25 10.30
CA ILE A 74 -3.65 -6.82 9.25
C ILE A 74 -4.54 -7.37 8.13
N PRO A 75 -4.31 -6.97 6.86
CA PRO A 75 -5.17 -7.38 5.76
C PRO A 75 -4.81 -8.80 5.29
N ARG A 76 -5.26 -9.82 6.04
CA ARG A 76 -5.06 -11.23 5.67
C ARG A 76 -5.51 -11.50 4.24
N ASP A 77 -4.74 -12.32 3.53
CA ASP A 77 -4.90 -12.68 2.11
C ASP A 77 -4.69 -11.55 1.09
N TRP A 78 -4.18 -10.39 1.53
CA TRP A 78 -3.81 -9.31 0.61
C TRP A 78 -2.35 -9.39 0.20
N VAL A 79 -2.02 -8.69 -0.88
CA VAL A 79 -0.65 -8.40 -1.28
C VAL A 79 -0.45 -6.90 -1.30
N ARG A 80 0.63 -6.45 -0.66
CA ARG A 80 1.14 -5.09 -0.75
C ARG A 80 2.32 -5.09 -1.71
N LEU A 81 2.31 -4.18 -2.68
CA LEU A 81 3.46 -3.95 -3.55
C LEU A 81 4.10 -2.62 -3.18
N GLY A 82 5.42 -2.63 -2.98
CA GLY A 82 6.17 -1.46 -2.55
C GLY A 82 6.27 -0.43 -3.67
N ILE A 83 6.11 0.86 -3.32
CA ILE A 83 6.35 1.98 -4.23
C ILE A 83 7.42 2.90 -3.66
N HIS A 84 8.22 3.51 -4.53
CA HIS A 84 9.22 4.49 -4.13
C HIS A 84 8.56 5.80 -3.68
N ILE A 85 9.02 6.28 -2.53
CA ILE A 85 8.74 7.63 -2.01
C ILE A 85 10.03 8.44 -2.09
N ASP A 86 9.89 9.73 -2.37
CA ASP A 86 11.04 10.64 -2.33
C ASP A 86 11.53 10.80 -0.88
N HIS A 87 12.81 10.52 -0.65
CA HIS A 87 13.40 10.52 0.69
C HIS A 87 13.32 11.89 1.37
N VAL A 88 13.45 13.00 0.61
CA VAL A 88 13.37 14.35 1.16
C VAL A 88 11.94 14.63 1.65
N VAL A 89 10.94 14.22 0.87
CA VAL A 89 9.52 14.34 1.26
C VAL A 89 9.23 13.52 2.51
N GLU A 90 9.73 12.28 2.55
CA GLU A 90 9.58 11.37 3.69
C GLU A 90 10.13 11.96 5.00
N GLN A 91 11.35 12.51 4.97
CA GLN A 91 11.98 13.15 6.14
C GLN A 91 11.27 14.42 6.60
N ILE A 92 10.93 15.33 5.67
CA ILE A 92 10.32 16.63 6.01
C ILE A 92 8.97 16.43 6.69
N HIS A 93 8.20 15.43 6.26
CA HIS A 93 6.84 15.21 6.74
C HIS A 93 6.73 14.12 7.81
N GLY A 94 7.82 13.43 8.16
CA GLY A 94 7.81 12.34 9.14
C GLY A 94 6.74 11.29 8.81
N ILE A 95 6.67 10.89 7.53
CA ILE A 95 5.55 10.11 6.98
C ILE A 95 5.34 8.82 7.77
N TRP A 96 6.42 8.08 8.06
CA TRP A 96 6.33 6.79 8.75
C TRP A 96 5.99 6.90 10.23
N ASP A 97 6.22 8.06 10.84
CA ASP A 97 6.04 8.27 12.28
C ASP A 97 4.64 8.80 12.61
N SER A 98 4.09 9.64 11.74
CA SER A 98 2.96 10.51 12.08
C SER A 98 1.73 10.35 11.19
N TRP A 99 1.86 9.74 10.00
CA TRP A 99 0.73 9.66 9.08
C TRP A 99 -0.16 8.47 9.39
N TYR A 100 -1.48 8.70 9.32
CA TYR A 100 -2.46 7.63 9.30
C TYR A 100 -2.39 6.86 7.98
N VAL A 101 -2.47 5.54 8.07
CA VAL A 101 -2.69 4.68 6.91
C VAL A 101 -4.17 4.74 6.52
N THR A 102 -4.45 4.97 5.24
CA THR A 102 -5.82 4.95 4.69
C THR A 102 -5.85 4.09 3.43
N PHE A 103 -7.00 3.47 3.16
CA PHE A 103 -7.20 2.60 2.01
C PHE A 103 -8.24 3.19 1.07
N HIS A 104 -7.96 3.13 -0.23
CA HIS A 104 -8.84 3.63 -1.28
C HIS A 104 -9.05 2.55 -2.35
N GLY A 105 -10.26 2.01 -2.40
CA GLY A 105 -10.66 1.11 -3.48
C GLY A 105 -10.79 1.88 -4.79
N THR A 106 -10.24 1.34 -5.89
CA THR A 106 -10.21 2.02 -7.18
C THR A 106 -10.28 1.03 -8.34
N SER A 107 -10.58 1.52 -9.55
CA SER A 107 -10.55 0.70 -10.76
C SER A 107 -9.12 0.56 -11.31
N LYS A 108 -8.92 -0.40 -12.23
CA LYS A 108 -7.63 -0.58 -12.91
C LYS A 108 -7.20 0.71 -13.64
N GLU A 109 -8.13 1.36 -14.33
CA GLU A 109 -7.88 2.56 -15.13
C GLU A 109 -7.52 3.75 -14.24
N ALA A 110 -8.20 3.89 -13.10
CA ALA A 110 -7.89 4.93 -12.12
C ALA A 110 -6.56 4.67 -11.41
N ALA A 111 -6.26 3.42 -11.01
CA ALA A 111 -4.95 3.05 -10.46
C ALA A 111 -3.80 3.40 -11.41
N ILE A 112 -4.00 3.13 -12.71
CA ILE A 112 -3.09 3.52 -13.79
C ILE A 112 -2.86 5.05 -13.77
N SER A 113 -3.91 5.86 -13.65
CA SER A 113 -3.79 7.33 -13.57
C SER A 113 -3.05 7.78 -12.30
N ILE A 114 -3.42 7.23 -11.14
CA ILE A 114 -2.82 7.54 -9.83
C ILE A 114 -1.32 7.25 -9.83
N LEU A 115 -0.90 6.08 -10.31
CA LEU A 115 0.51 5.70 -10.37
C LEU A 115 1.34 6.61 -11.28
N LYS A 116 0.75 7.11 -12.37
CA LYS A 116 1.47 8.00 -13.30
C LYS A 116 1.64 9.41 -12.75
N HIS A 117 0.59 9.96 -12.13
CA HIS A 117 0.58 11.35 -11.68
C HIS A 117 0.95 11.52 -10.20
N ARG A 118 1.03 10.43 -9.43
CA ARG A 118 1.26 10.42 -7.98
C ARG A 118 0.23 11.28 -7.22
N GLN A 119 -1.00 11.29 -7.71
CA GLN A 119 -2.12 12.04 -7.14
C GLN A 119 -3.35 11.14 -7.08
N PHE A 120 -4.15 11.28 -6.02
CA PHE A 120 -5.44 10.62 -5.93
C PHE A 120 -6.35 11.10 -7.06
N SER A 121 -7.05 10.16 -7.70
CA SER A 121 -8.14 10.50 -8.61
C SER A 121 -9.44 10.64 -7.81
N ILE A 122 -10.13 11.76 -8.00
CA ILE A 122 -11.43 12.05 -7.40
C ILE A 122 -12.54 12.00 -8.45
N PRO A 123 -13.81 11.81 -8.05
CA PRO A 123 -14.91 11.82 -9.00
C PRO A 123 -14.95 13.11 -9.82
N GLY A 124 -15.14 12.97 -11.13
CA GLY A 124 -15.07 14.06 -12.10
C GLY A 124 -13.71 14.24 -12.76
N ASP A 125 -12.63 13.61 -12.24
CA ASP A 125 -11.32 13.67 -12.88
C ASP A 125 -11.32 12.96 -14.24
N GLN A 126 -10.60 13.54 -15.20
CA GLN A 126 -10.31 12.88 -16.46
C GLN A 126 -9.13 11.92 -16.29
N LEU A 127 -9.36 10.64 -16.59
CA LEU A 127 -8.34 9.59 -16.57
C LEU A 127 -7.48 9.66 -17.84
N LEU A 128 -6.36 8.93 -17.83
CA LEU A 128 -5.44 8.84 -18.97
C LEU A 128 -6.04 8.24 -20.24
N SER A 129 -7.10 7.46 -20.10
CA SER A 129 -7.92 6.94 -21.20
C SER A 129 -8.77 8.03 -21.87
N GLY A 130 -8.86 9.23 -21.29
CA GLY A 130 -9.78 10.29 -21.69
C GLY A 130 -11.19 10.16 -21.07
N SER A 131 -11.49 9.05 -20.41
CA SER A 131 -12.75 8.85 -19.68
C SER A 131 -12.78 9.62 -18.36
N PHE A 132 -13.96 9.89 -17.84
CA PHE A 132 -14.13 10.57 -16.55
C PHE A 132 -14.43 9.57 -15.42
N LEU A 133 -13.87 9.80 -14.23
CA LEU A 133 -14.14 8.97 -13.06
C LEU A 133 -15.55 9.26 -12.52
N SER A 134 -16.46 8.30 -12.65
CA SER A 134 -17.84 8.42 -12.16
C SER A 134 -17.98 8.06 -10.68
N ILE A 135 -18.98 8.63 -10.02
CA ILE A 135 -19.46 8.15 -8.72
C ILE A 135 -20.28 6.87 -8.97
N HIS A 136 -19.85 5.75 -8.41
CA HIS A 136 -20.66 4.53 -8.47
C HIS A 136 -21.89 4.64 -7.56
N PRO A 137 -23.04 4.03 -7.93
CA PRO A 137 -24.21 3.97 -7.06
C PRO A 137 -23.83 3.45 -5.67
N GLY A 138 -24.22 4.17 -4.61
CA GLY A 138 -23.93 3.81 -3.22
C GLY A 138 -22.57 4.29 -2.66
N HIS A 139 -21.69 4.90 -3.48
CA HIS A 139 -20.40 5.44 -2.98
C HIS A 139 -20.52 6.76 -2.22
N ILE A 140 -21.50 7.59 -2.56
CA ILE A 140 -21.86 8.78 -1.78
C ILE A 140 -23.25 8.50 -1.22
N PRO A 141 -23.42 8.39 0.11
CA PRO A 141 -24.74 8.30 0.70
C PRO A 141 -25.55 9.50 0.22
N GLU A 142 -26.73 9.26 -0.36
CA GLU A 142 -27.66 10.36 -0.59
C GLU A 142 -27.88 11.08 0.75
N LYS A 143 -27.89 12.42 0.73
CA LYS A 143 -28.14 13.21 1.93
C LYS A 143 -29.42 12.67 2.58
N ARG A 144 -29.29 12.15 3.81
CA ARG A 144 -30.43 11.91 4.69
C ARG A 144 -31.02 13.23 5.14
#